data_AF-A7SB54-F1
#
_entry.id   AF-A7SB54-F1
#
_cell.length_a   1.000
_cell.length_b   1.000
_cell.length_c   1.000
_cell.angle_alpha   90.00
_cell.angle_beta   90.00
_cell.angle_gamma   90.00
#
_symmetry.space_group_name_H-M   'P 1'
#
loop_
_entity.id
_entity.type
_entity.pdbx_description
1 polymer ?
#
loop_
_entity_poly.entity_id
_entity_poly.type
_entity_poly.pdbx_seq_one_letter_code
_entity_poly.pdbx_strand_id
1 'polypeptide(L)'
;MGNEKIMVFRPSRSEFSDFSGFVRKMEAQGAHKAGAAKIIPPKGWIARRNYDNVNVDIPAPIQQVVTGTQGLYQLFNVQKKPMSYGEFKTIANSERYQPPKGDFDELERKYWKNLTFNAPIYAADISGSIFDKTVKEWNVSRLQTILDLINTEYKVKVEGVNTPYLYFGMWKATFAWHTEDMDLYSINYIHYGAPKTWYVVPPEHGPRLK
;
A
#
# COMPACT_ATOMS: atom_id res chain seq x y z
N MET A 1 -0.07 24.72 18.38
CA MET A 1 -0.66 23.55 17.71
C MET A 1 0.25 23.20 16.55
N GLY A 2 0.91 22.03 16.60
CA GLY A 2 1.83 21.61 15.54
C GLY A 2 1.04 21.26 14.29
N ASN A 3 1.62 21.48 13.11
CA ASN A 3 0.96 21.19 11.85
C ASN A 3 0.97 19.66 11.61
N GLU A 4 -0.10 18.95 12.01
CA GLU A 4 -0.32 17.50 11.85
C GLU A 4 -0.55 17.06 10.38
N LYS A 5 -0.03 17.81 9.41
CA LYS A 5 -0.22 17.52 7.98
C LYS A 5 0.77 16.46 7.49
N ILE A 6 0.30 15.60 6.58
CA ILE A 6 1.13 14.63 5.88
C ILE A 6 2.25 15.37 5.13
N MET A 7 3.49 15.08 5.49
CA MET A 7 4.68 15.70 4.90
C MET A 7 5.11 14.98 3.62
N VAL A 8 5.65 15.73 2.66
CA VAL A 8 6.21 15.19 1.41
C VAL A 8 7.71 15.44 1.34
N PHE A 9 8.50 14.38 1.27
CA PHE A 9 9.95 14.41 1.21
C PHE A 9 10.48 14.07 -0.19
N ARG A 10 11.60 14.69 -0.57
CA ARG A 10 12.30 14.48 -1.84
C ARG A 10 13.81 14.30 -1.56
N PRO A 11 14.25 13.11 -1.10
CA PRO A 11 15.65 12.86 -0.79
C PRO A 11 16.56 13.08 -2.01
N SER A 12 17.77 13.56 -1.75
CA SER A 12 18.89 13.43 -2.67
C SER A 12 19.32 11.95 -2.81
N ARG A 13 20.15 11.63 -3.80
CA ARG A 13 20.68 10.26 -3.95
C ARG A 13 21.47 9.78 -2.73
N SER A 14 22.23 10.68 -2.10
CA SER A 14 23.00 10.36 -0.90
C SER A 14 22.13 10.13 0.33
N GLU A 15 21.01 10.85 0.44
CA GLU A 15 20.06 10.61 1.53
C GLU A 15 19.26 9.34 1.29
N PHE A 16 18.96 9.02 0.03
CA PHE A 16 18.22 7.83 -0.35
C PHE A 16 19.03 6.54 -0.21
N SER A 17 20.36 6.59 -0.06
CA SER A 17 21.15 5.38 0.17
C SER A 17 21.05 4.83 1.60
N ASP A 18 20.62 5.65 2.57
CA ASP A 18 20.44 5.22 3.98
C ASP A 18 18.96 5.36 4.38
N PHE A 19 18.21 4.27 4.24
CA PHE A 19 16.79 4.20 4.61
C PHE A 19 16.57 4.61 6.07
N SER A 20 17.26 3.96 7.01
CA SER A 20 17.09 4.16 8.45
C SER A 20 17.52 5.57 8.88
N GLY A 21 18.59 6.11 8.29
CA GLY A 21 19.00 7.51 8.51
C GLY A 21 17.97 8.50 8.01
N PHE A 22 17.37 8.25 6.85
CA PHE A 22 16.34 9.13 6.31
C PHE A 22 15.04 9.06 7.12
N VAL A 23 14.64 7.89 7.62
CA VAL A 23 13.49 7.75 8.54
C VAL A 23 13.69 8.61 9.79
N ARG A 24 14.86 8.52 10.45
CA ARG A 24 15.19 9.39 11.60
C ARG A 24 15.12 10.87 11.25
N LYS A 25 15.59 11.26 10.06
CA LYS A 25 15.52 12.65 9.57
C LYS A 25 14.07 13.12 9.39
N MET A 26 13.18 12.27 8.87
CA MET A 26 11.76 12.59 8.72
C MET A 26 11.10 12.74 10.10
N GLU A 27 11.42 11.87 11.04
CA GLU A 27 10.89 11.94 12.41
C GLU A 27 11.35 13.18 13.17
N ALA A 28 12.63 13.56 13.03
CA ALA A 28 13.16 14.79 13.61
C ALA A 28 12.44 16.06 13.12
N GLN A 29 11.84 16.01 11.93
CA GLN A 29 11.01 17.08 11.37
C GLN A 29 9.52 16.94 11.73
N GLY A 30 9.14 15.92 12.49
CA GLY A 30 7.78 15.70 12.98
C GLY A 30 6.87 14.90 12.06
N ALA A 31 7.40 14.21 11.03
CA ALA A 31 6.58 13.48 10.06
C ALA A 31 5.67 12.41 10.69
N HIS A 32 6.15 11.72 11.73
CA HIS A 32 5.41 10.70 12.47
C HIS A 32 4.14 11.25 13.14
N LYS A 33 4.07 12.56 13.41
CA LYS A 33 2.90 13.17 14.07
C LYS A 33 1.65 13.10 13.21
N ALA A 34 1.78 13.09 11.90
CA ALA A 34 0.65 12.92 10.99
C ALA A 34 0.20 11.46 10.84
N GLY A 35 0.99 10.49 11.31
CA GLY A 35 0.77 9.05 11.10
C GLY A 35 1.22 8.53 9.73
N ALA A 36 1.55 9.41 8.78
CA ALA A 36 2.08 9.03 7.48
C ALA A 36 2.94 10.12 6.86
N ALA A 37 3.83 9.72 5.96
CA ALA A 37 4.64 10.60 5.14
C ALA A 37 4.75 10.07 3.71
N LYS A 38 4.87 10.97 2.73
CA LYS A 38 5.09 10.62 1.33
C LYS A 38 6.55 10.88 0.95
N ILE A 39 7.21 9.88 0.39
CA ILE A 39 8.56 10.02 -0.14
C ILE A 39 8.49 9.93 -1.67
N ILE A 40 9.05 10.92 -2.35
CA ILE A 40 9.24 10.89 -3.80
C ILE A 40 10.71 10.56 -4.05
N PRO A 41 11.03 9.38 -4.61
CA PRO A 41 12.42 8.95 -4.77
C PRO A 41 13.20 9.87 -5.72
N PRO A 42 14.54 9.87 -5.64
CA PRO A 42 15.37 10.70 -6.51
C PRO A 42 15.10 10.44 -8.00
N LYS A 43 15.15 11.49 -8.81
CA LYS A 43 14.95 11.38 -10.26
C LYS A 43 15.88 10.32 -10.87
N GLY A 44 15.30 9.40 -11.64
CA GLY A 44 16.01 8.32 -12.31
C GLY A 44 16.34 7.12 -11.43
N TRP A 45 15.90 7.07 -10.17
CA TRP A 45 15.84 5.81 -9.44
C TRP A 45 14.66 4.97 -9.97
N ILE A 46 14.88 3.67 -10.16
CA ILE A 46 13.94 2.76 -10.80
C ILE A 46 13.92 1.46 -9.99
N ALA A 47 12.77 1.12 -9.40
CA ALA A 47 12.58 -0.12 -8.64
C ALA A 47 12.60 -1.39 -9.53
N ARG A 48 12.15 -1.25 -10.78
CA ARG A 48 12.09 -2.33 -11.78
C ARG A 48 12.12 -1.74 -13.19
N ARG A 49 12.95 -2.28 -14.07
CA ARG A 49 13.12 -1.76 -15.44
C ARG A 49 12.01 -2.14 -16.40
N ASN A 50 11.38 -3.31 -16.24
CA ASN A 50 10.35 -3.80 -17.14
C ASN A 50 9.21 -4.45 -16.36
N TYR A 51 7.98 -3.96 -16.52
CA TYR A 51 6.77 -4.50 -15.88
C TYR A 51 5.96 -5.46 -16.78
N ASP A 52 6.29 -5.59 -18.05
CA ASP A 52 5.55 -6.45 -18.99
C ASP A 52 5.76 -7.94 -18.73
N ASN A 53 6.87 -8.30 -18.07
CA ASN A 53 7.21 -9.67 -17.69
C ASN A 53 6.82 -10.02 -16.23
N VAL A 54 5.92 -9.25 -15.61
CA VAL A 54 5.39 -9.58 -14.29
C VAL A 54 4.44 -10.76 -14.45
N ASN A 55 4.96 -11.97 -14.19
CA ASN A 55 4.18 -13.18 -14.09
C ASN A 55 4.02 -13.55 -12.61
N VAL A 56 2.90 -13.17 -12.03
CA VAL A 56 2.56 -13.44 -10.62
C VAL A 56 1.25 -14.20 -10.60
N ASP A 57 1.27 -15.37 -9.97
CA ASP A 57 0.07 -16.13 -9.67
C ASP A 57 -0.65 -15.48 -8.49
N ILE A 58 -1.97 -15.36 -8.59
CA ILE A 58 -2.83 -14.82 -7.54
C ILE A 58 -3.57 -16.01 -6.93
N PRO A 59 -3.06 -16.59 -5.82
CA PRO A 59 -3.61 -17.83 -5.26
C PRO A 59 -4.98 -17.63 -4.61
N ALA A 60 -5.22 -16.47 -3.98
CA ALA A 60 -6.43 -16.21 -3.20
C ALA A 60 -6.94 -14.78 -3.40
N PRO A 61 -7.44 -14.42 -4.60
CA PRO A 61 -8.09 -13.13 -4.78
C PRO A 61 -9.36 -13.05 -3.93
N ILE A 62 -9.66 -11.87 -3.39
CA ILE A 62 -10.83 -11.64 -2.53
C ILE A 62 -11.82 -10.70 -3.21
N GLN A 63 -13.09 -11.06 -3.23
CA GLN A 63 -14.17 -10.15 -3.59
C GLN A 63 -14.64 -9.40 -2.35
N GLN A 64 -14.63 -8.06 -2.43
CA GLN A 64 -14.87 -7.17 -1.31
C GLN A 64 -16.33 -6.72 -1.27
N VAL A 65 -17.13 -7.41 -0.47
CA VAL A 65 -18.55 -7.12 -0.29
C VAL A 65 -18.71 -6.12 0.84
N VAL A 66 -19.23 -4.94 0.53
CA VAL A 66 -19.44 -3.87 1.51
C VAL A 66 -20.92 -3.72 1.82
N THR A 67 -21.25 -3.62 3.10
CA THR A 67 -22.59 -3.32 3.61
C THR A 67 -22.53 -2.09 4.53
N GLY A 68 -23.64 -1.37 4.68
CA GLY A 68 -23.70 -0.16 5.50
C GLY A 68 -24.19 1.06 4.71
N THR A 69 -24.26 2.20 5.39
CA THR A 69 -24.79 3.46 4.85
C THR A 69 -24.28 4.66 5.66
N GLN A 70 -24.48 5.87 5.13
CA GLN A 70 -24.16 7.13 5.82
C GLN A 70 -22.71 7.23 6.36
N GLY A 71 -21.75 6.67 5.61
CA GLY A 71 -20.33 6.74 5.97
C GLY A 71 -19.82 5.64 6.91
N LEU A 72 -20.72 4.81 7.46
CA LEU A 72 -20.37 3.66 8.28
C LEU A 72 -20.60 2.36 7.49
N TYR A 73 -19.53 1.60 7.30
CA TYR A 73 -19.55 0.41 6.46
C TYR A 73 -18.81 -0.77 7.11
N GLN A 74 -19.29 -1.98 6.82
CA GLN A 74 -18.63 -3.23 7.12
C GLN A 74 -18.19 -3.90 5.82
N LEU A 75 -16.93 -4.34 5.78
CA LEU A 75 -16.31 -5.00 4.63
C LEU A 75 -16.17 -6.50 4.92
N PHE A 76 -16.70 -7.33 4.04
CA PHE A 76 -16.58 -8.78 4.05
C PHE A 76 -15.74 -9.25 2.86
N ASN A 77 -14.76 -10.12 3.13
CA ASN A 77 -13.91 -10.69 2.09
C ASN A 77 -14.43 -12.08 1.71
N VAL A 78 -14.78 -12.26 0.43
CA VAL A 78 -15.18 -13.56 -0.12
C VAL A 78 -14.07 -14.05 -1.04
N GLN A 79 -13.34 -15.09 -0.62
CA GLN A 79 -12.28 -15.67 -1.42
C GLN A 79 -12.82 -16.22 -2.76
N LYS A 80 -12.09 -15.95 -3.84
CA LYS A 80 -12.37 -16.39 -5.20
C LYS A 80 -11.34 -17.45 -5.61
N LYS A 81 -11.60 -18.10 -6.75
CA LYS A 81 -10.65 -19.07 -7.32
C LYS A 81 -9.34 -18.37 -7.69
N PRO A 82 -8.20 -19.09 -7.63
CA PRO A 82 -6.92 -18.59 -8.13
C PRO A 82 -7.04 -18.06 -9.56
N MET A 83 -6.26 -17.05 -9.90
CA MET A 83 -6.16 -16.50 -11.25
C MET A 83 -4.76 -15.97 -11.53
N SER A 84 -4.42 -15.80 -12.80
CA SER A 84 -3.20 -15.12 -13.22
C SER A 84 -3.33 -13.60 -13.11
N TYR A 85 -2.19 -12.91 -13.03
CA TYR A 85 -2.17 -11.45 -13.13
C TYR A 85 -2.82 -10.92 -14.44
N GLY A 86 -2.67 -11.63 -15.56
CA GLY A 86 -3.27 -11.25 -16.84
C GLY A 86 -4.80 -11.29 -16.83
N GLU A 87 -5.39 -12.31 -16.20
CA GLU A 87 -6.83 -12.41 -16.00
C GLU A 87 -7.34 -11.29 -15.07
N PHE A 88 -6.65 -11.06 -13.94
CA PHE A 88 -6.98 -9.96 -13.04
C PHE A 88 -6.98 -8.60 -13.75
N LYS A 89 -5.93 -8.33 -14.54
CA LYS A 89 -5.80 -7.10 -15.33
C LYS A 89 -6.95 -6.96 -16.34
N THR A 90 -7.35 -8.05 -16.99
CA THR A 90 -8.48 -8.05 -17.94
C THR A 90 -9.79 -7.70 -17.23
N ILE A 91 -10.05 -8.30 -16.06
CA ILE A 91 -11.24 -8.01 -15.24
C ILE A 91 -11.23 -6.55 -14.78
N ALA A 92 -10.11 -6.07 -14.24
CA ALA A 92 -9.95 -4.71 -13.72
C ALA A 92 -10.21 -3.62 -14.77
N ASN A 93 -9.93 -3.90 -16.05
CA ASN A 93 -10.14 -2.97 -17.17
C ASN A 93 -11.45 -3.21 -17.93
N SER A 94 -12.29 -4.17 -17.51
CA SER A 94 -13.60 -4.37 -18.12
C SER A 94 -14.53 -3.20 -17.83
N GLU A 95 -15.55 -2.99 -18.67
CA GLU A 95 -16.53 -1.90 -18.49
C GLU A 95 -17.20 -1.91 -17.10
N ARG A 96 -17.31 -3.11 -16.50
CA ARG A 96 -17.87 -3.32 -15.18
C ARG A 96 -17.00 -2.77 -14.06
N TYR A 97 -15.67 -2.87 -14.15
CA TYR A 97 -14.75 -2.57 -13.05
C TYR A 97 -13.82 -1.39 -13.34
N GLN A 98 -13.81 -0.85 -14.55
CA GLN A 98 -13.05 0.36 -14.85
C GLN A 98 -13.53 1.54 -13.98
N PRO A 99 -12.62 2.45 -13.59
CA PRO A 99 -13.01 3.64 -12.84
C PRO A 99 -13.88 4.56 -13.71
N PRO A 100 -14.85 5.27 -13.12
CA PRO A 100 -15.57 6.33 -13.81
C PRO A 100 -14.61 7.48 -14.15
N LYS A 101 -14.97 8.33 -15.12
CA LYS A 101 -14.24 9.57 -15.38
C LYS A 101 -14.52 10.60 -14.28
N GLY A 102 -13.55 11.47 -13.99
CA GLY A 102 -13.68 12.57 -13.04
C GLY A 102 -12.32 13.02 -12.51
N ASP A 103 -12.29 14.19 -11.87
CA ASP A 103 -11.16 14.61 -11.05
C ASP A 103 -11.14 13.88 -9.69
N PHE A 104 -10.15 14.19 -8.84
CA PHE A 104 -10.02 13.54 -7.54
C PHE A 104 -11.27 13.69 -6.67
N ASP A 105 -11.81 14.90 -6.54
CA ASP A 105 -12.95 15.17 -5.65
C ASP A 105 -14.21 14.45 -6.15
N GLU A 106 -14.42 14.40 -7.48
CA GLU A 106 -15.49 13.60 -8.07
C GLU A 106 -15.31 12.11 -7.84
N LEU A 107 -14.09 11.59 -8.02
CA LEU A 107 -13.78 10.18 -7.82
C LEU A 107 -13.98 9.78 -6.36
N GLU A 108 -13.55 10.60 -5.41
CA GLU A 108 -13.75 10.40 -3.98
C GLU A 108 -15.24 10.35 -3.63
N ARG A 109 -16.04 11.32 -4.11
CA ARG A 109 -17.51 11.30 -3.94
C ARG A 109 -18.14 10.05 -4.56
N LYS A 110 -17.74 9.67 -5.76
CA LYS A 110 -18.24 8.47 -6.46
C LYS A 110 -17.85 7.19 -5.74
N TYR A 111 -16.66 7.13 -5.13
CA TYR A 111 -16.21 6.00 -4.32
C TYR A 111 -17.14 5.80 -3.11
N TRP A 112 -17.30 6.83 -2.28
CA TRP A 112 -18.11 6.73 -1.05
C TRP A 112 -19.60 6.52 -1.34
N LYS A 113 -20.14 7.17 -2.39
CA LYS A 113 -21.55 7.01 -2.79
C LYS A 113 -21.85 5.59 -3.27
N ASN A 114 -20.90 4.97 -3.96
CA ASN A 114 -21.16 3.70 -4.65
C ASN A 114 -20.50 2.49 -3.97
N LEU A 115 -19.93 2.64 -2.77
CA LEU A 115 -19.07 1.62 -2.15
C LEU A 115 -19.73 0.23 -2.08
N THR A 116 -21.02 0.17 -1.78
CA THR A 116 -21.82 -1.06 -1.65
C THR A 116 -22.22 -1.72 -2.99
N PHE A 117 -22.13 -1.01 -4.11
CA PHE A 117 -22.53 -1.52 -5.43
C PHE A 117 -21.36 -2.17 -6.16
N ASN A 118 -21.57 -3.31 -6.84
CA ASN A 118 -20.53 -3.92 -7.67
C ASN A 118 -19.21 -4.16 -6.91
N ALA A 119 -19.24 -5.16 -6.02
CA ALA A 119 -18.12 -5.57 -5.17
C ALA A 119 -16.84 -5.83 -5.99
N PRO A 120 -15.76 -5.05 -5.78
CA PRO A 120 -14.51 -5.21 -6.52
C PRO A 120 -13.77 -6.48 -6.10
N ILE A 121 -12.82 -6.91 -6.92
CA ILE A 121 -11.87 -7.97 -6.57
C ILE A 121 -10.56 -7.30 -6.18
N TYR A 122 -9.98 -7.71 -5.07
CA TYR A 122 -8.68 -7.29 -4.62
C TYR A 122 -7.76 -8.50 -4.51
N ALA A 123 -6.59 -8.43 -5.14
CA ALA A 123 -5.59 -9.47 -5.05
C ALA A 123 -4.52 -9.00 -4.04
N ALA A 124 -4.74 -9.36 -2.79
CA ALA A 124 -3.96 -8.92 -1.64
C ALA A 124 -3.07 -10.04 -1.09
N ASP A 125 -2.10 -9.66 -0.27
CA ASP A 125 -1.31 -10.56 0.58
C ASP A 125 -0.56 -11.65 -0.23
N ILE A 126 -0.07 -11.27 -1.41
CA ILE A 126 0.70 -12.17 -2.27
C ILE A 126 2.16 -12.08 -1.87
N SER A 127 2.69 -13.14 -1.26
CA SER A 127 4.11 -13.26 -0.89
C SER A 127 5.03 -13.04 -2.10
N GLY A 128 5.88 -12.02 -2.04
CA GLY A 128 6.89 -11.78 -3.07
C GLY A 128 7.29 -10.32 -3.24
N SER A 129 8.27 -10.11 -4.12
CA SER A 129 8.72 -8.78 -4.53
C SER A 129 9.01 -8.79 -6.03
N ILE A 130 8.64 -7.70 -6.70
CA ILE A 130 8.96 -7.46 -8.11
C ILE A 130 10.06 -6.41 -8.29
N PHE A 131 10.77 -6.03 -7.22
CA PHE A 131 11.98 -5.22 -7.35
C PHE A 131 13.04 -5.97 -8.16
N ASP A 132 13.78 -5.26 -9.01
CA ASP A 132 14.94 -5.85 -9.67
C ASP A 132 15.99 -6.23 -8.61
N LYS A 133 16.60 -7.41 -8.76
CA LYS A 133 17.61 -7.93 -7.80
C LYS A 133 18.82 -7.01 -7.62
N THR A 134 19.06 -6.10 -8.57
CA THR A 134 20.15 -5.13 -8.56
C THR A 134 19.85 -3.89 -7.71
N VAL A 135 18.59 -3.67 -7.31
CA VAL A 135 18.17 -2.51 -6.51
C VAL A 135 18.55 -2.72 -5.05
N LYS A 136 19.39 -1.83 -4.52
CA LYS A 136 19.90 -1.89 -3.14
C LYS A 136 19.21 -0.88 -2.24
N GLU A 137 18.92 0.30 -2.77
CA GLU A 137 18.31 1.40 -2.05
C GLU A 137 16.81 1.15 -1.91
N TRP A 138 16.30 1.23 -0.68
CA TRP A 138 14.86 1.18 -0.36
C TRP A 138 14.14 -0.02 -0.98
N ASN A 139 14.83 -1.15 -1.09
CA ASN A 139 14.24 -2.39 -1.52
C ASN A 139 13.38 -2.95 -0.38
N VAL A 140 12.05 -2.97 -0.55
CA VAL A 140 11.10 -3.37 0.51
C VAL A 140 11.34 -4.80 0.98
N SER A 141 11.93 -5.67 0.15
CA SER A 141 12.29 -7.03 0.58
C SER A 141 13.51 -7.08 1.51
N ARG A 142 14.25 -5.97 1.68
CA ARG A 142 15.48 -5.88 2.47
C ARG A 142 15.80 -4.43 2.85
N LEU A 143 15.05 -3.89 3.80
CA LEU A 143 15.22 -2.50 4.26
C LEU A 143 16.42 -2.32 5.20
N GLN A 144 16.99 -3.40 5.74
CA GLN A 144 18.14 -3.37 6.66
C GLN A 144 17.81 -2.61 7.96
N THR A 145 16.63 -2.90 8.51
CA THR A 145 16.18 -2.39 9.81
C THR A 145 16.40 -3.43 10.89
N ILE A 146 16.15 -3.07 12.16
CA ILE A 146 16.18 -4.02 13.27
C ILE A 146 15.16 -5.17 13.10
N LEU A 147 14.11 -4.99 12.31
CA LEU A 147 13.13 -6.05 12.05
C LEU A 147 13.73 -7.22 11.26
N ASP A 148 14.77 -6.95 10.46
CA ASP A 148 15.48 -8.00 9.71
C ASP A 148 16.18 -8.99 10.67
N LEU A 149 16.52 -8.56 11.90
CA LEU A 149 17.14 -9.41 12.93
C LEU A 149 16.24 -10.60 13.32
N ILE A 150 14.92 -10.43 13.27
CA ILE A 150 13.95 -11.51 13.55
C ILE A 150 14.17 -12.69 12.59
N ASN A 151 14.40 -12.39 11.31
CA ASN A 151 14.65 -13.42 10.30
C ASN A 151 16.12 -13.88 10.33
N THR A 152 17.09 -12.97 10.50
CA THR A 152 18.51 -13.36 10.42
C THR A 152 19.00 -14.12 11.66
N GLU A 153 18.59 -13.70 12.86
CA GLU A 153 19.03 -14.29 14.13
C GLU A 153 18.10 -15.41 14.60
N TYR A 154 16.79 -15.14 14.62
CA TYR A 154 15.80 -16.07 15.17
C TYR A 154 15.19 -17.02 14.12
N LYS A 155 15.52 -16.82 12.83
CA LYS A 155 15.00 -17.62 11.69
C LYS A 155 13.47 -17.63 11.60
N VAL A 156 12.83 -16.59 12.12
CA VAL A 156 11.37 -16.43 12.09
C VAL A 156 10.98 -15.58 10.89
N LYS A 157 10.10 -16.11 10.04
CA LYS A 157 9.45 -15.38 8.96
C LYS A 157 7.97 -15.22 9.29
N VAL A 158 7.52 -13.98 9.31
CA VAL A 158 6.11 -13.62 9.47
C VAL A 158 5.71 -12.94 8.17
N GLU A 159 4.85 -13.61 7.40
CA GLU A 159 4.47 -13.13 6.08
C GLU A 159 3.79 -11.75 6.19
N GLY A 160 4.16 -10.83 5.30
CA GLY A 160 3.65 -9.45 5.31
C GLY A 160 4.28 -8.52 6.33
N VAL A 161 4.87 -9.05 7.40
CA VAL A 161 5.54 -8.25 8.45
C VAL A 161 7.02 -8.08 8.15
N ASN A 162 7.76 -9.20 7.99
CA ASN A 162 9.19 -9.17 7.66
C ASN A 162 9.51 -9.81 6.30
N THR A 163 8.47 -10.11 5.52
CA THR A 163 8.57 -10.44 4.10
C THR A 163 7.61 -9.54 3.31
N PRO A 164 7.97 -9.18 2.06
CA PRO A 164 7.15 -8.27 1.26
C PRO A 164 5.87 -8.94 0.77
N TYR A 165 4.78 -8.17 0.75
CA TYR A 165 3.55 -8.49 0.03
C TYR A 165 3.36 -7.64 -1.22
N LEU A 166 2.81 -8.27 -2.25
CA LEU A 166 2.31 -7.62 -3.45
C LEU A 166 0.79 -7.48 -3.37
N TYR A 167 0.32 -6.34 -3.86
CA TYR A 167 -1.10 -5.99 -3.92
C TYR A 167 -1.46 -5.53 -5.32
N PHE A 168 -2.41 -6.21 -5.96
CA PHE A 168 -3.02 -5.76 -7.21
C PHE A 168 -4.44 -5.27 -6.92
N GLY A 169 -4.65 -3.97 -7.08
CA GLY A 169 -5.93 -3.30 -6.89
C GLY A 169 -6.65 -3.02 -8.19
N MET A 170 -7.98 -2.91 -8.11
CA MET A 170 -8.83 -2.32 -9.13
C MET A 170 -9.66 -1.19 -8.53
N TRP A 171 -10.47 -0.51 -9.34
CA TRP A 171 -11.37 0.54 -8.86
C TRP A 171 -12.19 0.04 -7.66
N LYS A 172 -12.23 0.88 -6.61
CA LYS A 172 -12.87 0.63 -5.30
C LYS A 172 -12.28 -0.47 -4.42
N ALA A 173 -11.21 -1.17 -4.82
CA ALA A 173 -10.52 -2.06 -3.89
C ALA A 173 -10.09 -1.25 -2.64
N THR A 174 -10.39 -1.77 -1.46
CA THR A 174 -10.39 -1.02 -0.19
C THR A 174 -9.55 -1.73 0.86
N PHE A 175 -8.79 -0.98 1.66
CA PHE A 175 -8.23 -1.43 2.92
C PHE A 175 -8.93 -0.65 4.04
N ALA A 176 -9.44 -1.37 5.05
CA ALA A 176 -10.21 -0.77 6.13
C ALA A 176 -9.30 0.01 7.09
N TRP A 177 -9.90 0.77 8.02
CA TRP A 177 -9.17 1.42 9.11
C TRP A 177 -8.44 0.37 9.96
N HIS A 178 -7.13 0.51 10.11
CA HIS A 178 -6.29 -0.34 10.94
C HIS A 178 -5.01 0.39 11.34
N THR A 179 -4.31 -0.13 12.34
CA THR A 179 -2.86 0.03 12.53
C THR A 179 -2.17 -1.25 12.10
N GLU A 180 -0.87 -1.19 11.82
CA GLU A 180 -0.08 -2.36 11.45
C GLU A 180 0.04 -3.34 12.63
N ASP A 181 0.38 -4.60 12.34
CA ASP A 181 0.64 -5.59 13.39
C ASP A 181 1.70 -5.11 14.37
N MET A 182 1.43 -5.26 15.66
CA MET A 182 2.27 -4.77 16.76
C MET A 182 2.53 -3.25 16.71
N ASP A 183 1.65 -2.48 16.06
CA ASP A 183 1.78 -1.04 15.83
C ASP A 183 3.13 -0.66 15.18
N LEU A 184 3.66 -1.54 14.31
CA LEU A 184 4.90 -1.33 13.58
C LEU A 184 4.77 -0.23 12.50
N TYR A 185 5.92 0.21 11.99
CA TYR A 185 5.96 0.99 10.75
C TYR A 185 5.69 0.09 9.55
N SER A 186 4.98 0.61 8.55
CA SER A 186 4.88 0.03 7.22
C SER A 186 5.48 0.93 6.14
N ILE A 187 5.84 0.33 5.01
CA ILE A 187 6.24 1.04 3.80
C ILE A 187 5.47 0.48 2.61
N ASN A 188 4.90 1.37 1.80
CA ASN A 188 4.19 1.00 0.58
C ASN A 188 4.84 1.67 -0.64
N TYR A 189 5.17 0.87 -1.65
CA TYR A 189 5.67 1.36 -2.93
C TYR A 189 4.68 1.04 -4.06
N ILE A 190 4.16 2.07 -4.73
CA ILE A 190 3.31 1.91 -5.91
C ILE A 190 4.22 1.69 -7.12
N HIS A 191 4.31 0.45 -7.57
CA HIS A 191 5.13 0.07 -8.72
C HIS A 191 4.68 0.72 -10.03
N TYR A 192 3.39 0.62 -10.36
CA TYR A 192 2.75 1.23 -11.53
C TYR A 192 1.23 1.17 -11.40
N GLY A 193 0.52 1.76 -12.36
CA GLY A 193 -0.94 1.75 -12.43
C GLY A 193 -1.58 3.03 -11.92
N ALA A 194 -2.85 2.93 -11.52
CA ALA A 194 -3.62 4.06 -11.00
C ALA A 194 -3.17 4.47 -9.58
N PRO A 195 -3.46 5.72 -9.15
CA PRO A 195 -3.16 6.17 -7.79
C PRO A 195 -3.89 5.37 -6.70
N LYS A 196 -3.35 5.42 -5.48
CA LYS A 196 -3.98 4.94 -4.24
C LYS A 196 -4.22 6.13 -3.31
N THR A 197 -5.45 6.29 -2.83
CA THR A 197 -5.82 7.32 -1.85
C THR A 197 -5.68 6.78 -0.43
N TRP A 198 -5.18 7.62 0.48
CA TRP A 198 -4.97 7.29 1.89
C TRP A 198 -5.69 8.29 2.76
N TYR A 199 -6.36 7.80 3.81
CA TYR A 199 -6.82 8.60 4.94
C TYR A 199 -6.02 8.16 6.16
N VAL A 200 -5.59 9.13 6.97
CA VAL A 200 -4.72 8.88 8.11
C VAL A 200 -5.21 9.73 9.27
N VAL A 201 -5.27 9.14 10.45
CA VAL A 201 -5.53 9.84 11.71
C VAL A 201 -4.19 9.99 12.44
N PRO A 202 -3.83 11.19 12.92
CA PRO A 202 -2.64 11.39 13.74
C PRO A 202 -2.62 10.40 14.92
N PRO A 203 -1.48 9.76 15.26
CA PRO A 203 -1.42 8.76 16.32
C PRO A 203 -1.94 9.27 17.68
N GLU A 204 -1.74 10.56 17.98
CA GLU A 204 -2.27 11.20 19.18
C GLU A 204 -3.81 11.19 19.27
N HIS A 205 -4.51 11.15 18.13
CA HIS A 205 -5.98 11.05 18.07
C HIS A 205 -6.47 9.61 17.86
N GLY A 206 -5.58 8.63 17.72
CA GLY A 206 -5.91 7.22 17.49
C GLY A 206 -6.94 6.64 18.48
N PRO A 207 -6.84 6.89 19.80
CA PRO A 207 -7.83 6.42 20.78
C PRO A 207 -9.26 6.95 20.56
N ARG A 208 -9.44 8.04 19.79
CA ARG A 208 -10.75 8.65 19.54
C ARG A 208 -11.48 8.06 18.33
N LEU A 209 -10.78 7.28 17.49
CA LEU A 209 -11.35 6.61 16.31
C LEU A 209 -11.97 5.26 16.66
N LYS A 210 -11.61 4.68 17.82
CA LYS A 210 -12.04 3.34 18.26
C LYS A 210 -13.47 3.32 18.77
#